data_AF-A0A672V3V3-F1
#
_entry.id   AF-A0A672V3V3-F1
#
_cell.length_a   1.000
_cell.length_b   1.000
_cell.length_c   1.000
_cell.angle_alpha   90.00
_cell.angle_beta   90.00
_cell.angle_gamma   90.00
#
_symmetry.space_group_name_H-M   'P 1'
#
loop_
_entity.id
_entity.type
_entity.pdbx_description
1 polymer ?
#
loop_
_entity_poly.entity_id
_entity_poly.type
_entity_poly.pdbx_seq_one_letter_code
_entity_poly.pdbx_strand_id
1 'polypeptide(L)'
;CPTDLRARWVLAWMGVLLGAACLLLLLLLKKEGIKAPLRGRRALLVHAVEPVAERVACALMAALRPLGLAVAAAPGGGSGVAAWGPLPWLHAQHHRALRGGDTIIILLSPAAVAAAHQWDADPSPGDVPTAAPCEAFAAALSCAVPALAAGNGRYVVARLEAVVPVVPPVLRAAPAFALPSDTGGFLRALAAPRRGQWLEPYVAAVAEGLRRAVGE
;
A
#
# COMPACT_ATOMS: atom_id res chain seq x y z
N CYS A 1 21.65 29.52 -60.18
CA CYS A 1 20.30 29.35 -59.60
C CYS A 1 20.36 29.40 -58.07
N PRO A 2 19.86 30.46 -57.41
CA PRO A 2 19.95 30.65 -55.95
C PRO A 2 18.85 29.92 -55.15
N THR A 3 17.99 29.15 -55.82
CA THR A 3 16.85 28.44 -55.22
C THR A 3 17.25 27.15 -54.49
N ASP A 4 18.33 26.49 -54.91
CA ASP A 4 18.75 25.20 -54.33
C ASP A 4 19.38 25.32 -52.94
N LEU A 5 20.06 26.43 -52.66
CA LEU A 5 20.64 26.70 -51.35
C LEU A 5 19.55 26.93 -50.29
N ARG A 6 18.52 27.74 -50.61
CA ARG A 6 17.39 27.96 -49.68
C ARG A 6 16.61 26.67 -49.42
N ALA A 7 16.36 25.86 -50.44
CA ALA A 7 15.65 24.60 -50.29
C ALA A 7 16.41 23.61 -49.38
N ARG A 8 17.74 23.50 -49.55
CA ARG A 8 18.60 22.67 -48.69
C ARG A 8 18.62 23.14 -47.24
N TRP A 9 18.67 24.45 -47.02
CA TRP A 9 18.61 25.02 -45.67
C TRP A 9 17.25 24.75 -45.03
N VAL A 10 16.15 24.91 -45.75
CA VAL A 10 14.80 24.61 -45.23
C VAL A 10 14.66 23.14 -44.82
N LEU A 11 15.17 22.20 -45.62
CA LEU A 11 15.15 20.77 -45.28
C LEU A 11 15.99 20.46 -44.02
N ALA A 12 17.16 21.09 -43.87
CA ALA A 12 17.97 20.94 -42.67
C ALA A 12 17.25 21.46 -41.42
N TRP A 13 16.60 22.63 -41.51
CA TRP A 13 15.81 23.19 -40.41
C TRP A 13 14.61 22.32 -40.05
N MET A 14 13.91 21.75 -41.03
CA MET A 14 12.80 20.81 -40.79
C MET A 14 13.28 19.53 -40.11
N GLY A 15 14.45 19.00 -40.48
CA GLY A 15 15.06 17.84 -39.83
C GLY A 15 15.43 18.12 -38.36
N VAL A 16 16.01 19.30 -38.07
CA VAL A 16 16.33 19.72 -36.70
C VAL A 16 15.08 19.92 -35.85
N LEU A 17 14.05 20.60 -36.40
CA LEU A 17 12.78 20.80 -35.71
C LEU A 17 12.07 19.48 -35.43
N LEU A 18 12.06 18.55 -36.40
CA LEU A 18 11.47 17.23 -36.23
C LEU A 18 12.25 16.39 -35.20
N GLY A 19 13.58 16.44 -35.24
CA GLY A 19 14.44 15.77 -34.26
C GLY A 19 14.25 16.31 -32.84
N ALA A 20 14.20 17.65 -32.69
CA ALA A 20 13.91 18.30 -31.42
C ALA A 20 12.50 17.95 -30.92
N ALA A 21 11.49 17.98 -31.79
CA ALA A 21 10.12 17.58 -31.46
C ALA A 21 10.04 16.11 -31.04
N CYS A 22 10.71 15.19 -31.74
CA CYS A 22 10.80 13.78 -31.36
C CYS A 22 11.51 13.59 -30.02
N LEU A 23 12.62 14.29 -29.76
CA LEU A 23 13.31 14.27 -28.47
C LEU A 23 12.40 14.80 -27.35
N LEU A 24 11.67 15.89 -27.59
CA LEU A 24 10.71 16.44 -26.63
C LEU A 24 9.56 15.47 -26.39
N LEU A 25 9.06 14.80 -27.43
CA LEU A 25 8.03 13.77 -27.33
C LEU A 25 8.55 12.57 -26.52
N LEU A 26 9.78 12.12 -26.76
CA LEU A 26 10.43 11.04 -26.01
C LEU A 26 10.71 11.44 -24.56
N LEU A 27 11.07 12.69 -24.29
CA LEU A 27 11.25 13.20 -22.93
C LEU A 27 9.90 13.34 -22.21
N LEU A 28 8.85 13.74 -22.92
CA LEU A 28 7.49 13.77 -22.40
C LEU A 28 6.98 12.35 -22.15
N LEU A 29 7.19 11.40 -23.07
CA LEU A 29 6.88 9.98 -22.92
C LEU A 29 7.71 9.33 -21.81
N LYS A 30 8.98 9.70 -21.63
CA LYS A 30 9.81 9.26 -20.50
C LYS A 30 9.33 9.86 -19.19
N LYS A 31 8.90 11.13 -19.19
CA LYS A 31 8.30 11.82 -18.03
C LYS A 31 6.92 11.26 -17.69
N GLU A 32 6.14 10.85 -18.70
CA GLU A 32 4.81 10.23 -18.57
C GLU A 32 4.89 8.72 -18.28
N GLY A 33 5.96 8.06 -18.72
CA GLY A 33 6.30 6.66 -18.39
C GLY A 33 6.78 6.48 -16.95
N ILE A 34 6.93 7.60 -16.21
CA ILE A 34 7.06 7.65 -14.75
C ILE A 34 5.72 8.08 -14.13
N LYS A 35 4.57 7.86 -14.81
CA LYS A 35 3.28 7.90 -14.11
C LYS A 35 3.30 6.71 -13.15
N ALA A 36 3.55 7.04 -11.90
CA ALA A 36 3.70 6.10 -10.82
C ALA A 36 2.59 5.02 -10.91
N PRO A 37 2.93 3.72 -10.86
CA PRO A 37 2.04 2.64 -11.30
C PRO A 37 0.71 2.58 -10.53
N LEU A 38 0.71 3.09 -9.31
CA LEU A 38 -0.43 3.16 -8.39
C LEU A 38 -1.02 4.59 -8.26
N ARG A 39 -0.62 5.53 -9.12
CA ARG A 39 -1.08 6.93 -9.08
C ARG A 39 -2.60 7.03 -9.09
N GLY A 40 -3.13 7.76 -8.11
CA GLY A 40 -4.56 8.00 -7.94
C GLY A 40 -5.29 6.93 -7.11
N ARG A 41 -4.60 5.85 -6.72
CA ARG A 41 -5.15 4.88 -5.76
C ARG A 41 -4.84 5.30 -4.34
N ARG A 42 -5.70 4.88 -3.42
CA ARG A 42 -5.45 5.02 -1.99
C ARG A 42 -5.45 3.66 -1.33
N ALA A 43 -4.80 3.60 -0.18
CA ALA A 43 -4.86 2.46 0.69
C ALA A 43 -4.97 2.89 2.15
N LEU A 44 -5.67 2.09 2.94
CA LEU A 44 -5.71 2.23 4.39
C LEU A 44 -4.84 1.12 4.98
N LEU A 45 -3.73 1.47 5.62
CA LEU A 45 -2.84 0.54 6.31
C LEU A 45 -3.23 0.48 7.79
N VAL A 46 -3.64 -0.68 8.26
CA VAL A 46 -3.97 -0.95 9.66
C VAL A 46 -2.85 -1.77 10.27
N HIS A 47 -2.28 -1.30 11.37
CA HIS A 47 -1.27 -2.02 12.13
C HIS A 47 -1.54 -1.96 13.64
N ALA A 48 -0.97 -2.90 14.39
CA ALA A 48 -0.99 -2.84 15.86
C ALA A 48 0.01 -1.79 16.38
N VAL A 49 -0.23 -1.28 17.58
CA VAL A 49 0.68 -0.34 18.27
C VAL A 49 1.85 -1.12 18.84
N GLU A 50 2.89 -1.28 18.03
CA GLU A 50 4.12 -1.94 18.42
C GLU A 50 5.29 -1.41 17.57
N PRO A 51 6.51 -1.35 18.13
CA PRO A 51 7.63 -0.67 17.49
C PRO A 51 8.11 -1.37 16.21
N VAL A 52 7.85 -2.67 16.03
CA VAL A 52 8.20 -3.38 14.79
C VAL A 52 7.14 -3.13 13.71
N ALA A 53 5.84 -3.25 13.99
CA ALA A 53 4.81 -2.86 13.03
C ALA A 53 4.87 -1.38 12.64
N GLU A 54 5.18 -0.46 13.56
CA GLU A 54 5.32 0.96 13.24
C GLU A 54 6.49 1.23 12.29
N ARG A 55 7.65 0.62 12.53
CA ARG A 55 8.81 0.72 11.64
C ARG A 55 8.50 0.16 10.26
N VAL A 56 7.87 -1.01 10.20
CA VAL A 56 7.48 -1.63 8.93
C VAL A 56 6.41 -0.82 8.22
N ALA A 57 5.40 -0.30 8.93
CA ALA A 57 4.37 0.56 8.36
C ALA A 57 4.98 1.84 7.77
N CYS A 58 5.92 2.47 8.49
CA CYS A 58 6.67 3.62 8.02
C CYS A 58 7.50 3.29 6.77
N ALA A 59 8.27 2.20 6.79
CA ALA A 59 9.08 1.76 5.64
C ALA A 59 8.20 1.44 4.42
N LEU A 60 7.07 0.77 4.64
CA LEU A 60 6.11 0.42 3.61
C LEU A 60 5.48 1.68 3.01
N MET A 61 5.02 2.62 3.83
CA MET A 61 4.49 3.90 3.35
C MET A 61 5.53 4.70 2.55
N ALA A 62 6.79 4.71 3.02
CA ALA A 62 7.88 5.37 2.32
C ALA A 62 8.17 4.71 0.96
N ALA A 63 8.15 3.38 0.89
CA ALA A 63 8.40 2.62 -0.34
C ALA A 63 7.22 2.68 -1.33
N LEU A 64 5.98 2.81 -0.84
CA LEU A 64 4.77 2.94 -1.67
C LEU A 64 4.55 4.36 -2.18
N ARG A 65 5.11 5.40 -1.53
CA ARG A 65 4.95 6.80 -1.94
C ARG A 65 5.49 7.08 -3.36
N PRO A 66 6.70 6.62 -3.76
CA PRO A 66 7.18 6.72 -5.14
C PRO A 66 6.29 6.02 -6.17
N LEU A 67 5.52 5.01 -5.75
CA LEU A 67 4.57 4.29 -6.61
C LEU A 67 3.27 5.08 -6.84
N GLY A 68 3.09 6.22 -6.16
CA GLY A 68 1.93 7.10 -6.29
C GLY A 68 0.69 6.62 -5.53
N LEU A 69 0.85 5.64 -4.63
CA LEU A 69 -0.22 5.17 -3.75
C LEU A 69 -0.32 6.09 -2.54
N ALA A 70 -1.50 6.69 -2.32
CA ALA A 70 -1.76 7.47 -1.12
C ALA A 70 -2.17 6.54 0.03
N VAL A 71 -1.26 6.31 0.97
CA VAL A 71 -1.51 5.44 2.13
C VAL A 71 -1.84 6.27 3.35
N ALA A 72 -2.97 5.99 3.99
CA ALA A 72 -3.29 6.46 5.34
C ALA A 72 -3.02 5.33 6.33
N ALA A 73 -2.29 5.56 7.41
CA ALA A 73 -2.00 4.54 8.41
C ALA A 73 -2.85 4.73 9.67
N ALA A 74 -3.33 3.65 10.25
CA ALA A 74 -3.96 3.59 11.56
C ALA A 74 -3.04 2.78 12.50
N PRO A 75 -2.72 3.31 13.71
CA PRO A 75 -3.38 4.42 14.40
C PRO A 75 -2.91 5.85 14.04
N GLY A 76 -1.91 6.02 13.17
CA GLY A 76 -1.30 7.32 12.84
C GLY A 76 -2.02 8.15 11.77
N GLY A 77 -3.19 8.73 12.08
CA GLY A 77 -4.00 9.51 11.13
C GLY A 77 -3.74 11.03 11.07
N GLY A 78 -2.63 11.50 11.65
CA GLY A 78 -2.23 12.91 11.62
C GLY A 78 -3.29 13.86 12.18
N SER A 79 -3.54 14.99 11.48
CA SER A 79 -4.53 16.00 11.89
C SER A 79 -5.97 15.46 11.95
N GLY A 80 -6.29 14.39 11.22
CA GLY A 80 -7.62 13.79 11.24
C GLY A 80 -7.93 13.10 12.56
N VAL A 81 -6.97 12.39 13.15
CA VAL A 81 -7.13 11.77 14.48
C VAL A 81 -7.18 12.85 15.56
N ALA A 82 -6.37 13.92 15.43
CA ALA A 82 -6.41 15.04 16.37
C ALA A 82 -7.77 15.78 16.37
N ALA A 83 -8.45 15.85 15.22
CA ALA A 83 -9.74 16.53 15.09
C ALA A 83 -10.94 15.66 15.48
N TRP A 84 -10.92 14.36 15.19
CA TRP A 84 -12.09 13.48 15.30
C TRP A 84 -11.92 12.32 16.29
N GLY A 85 -10.74 12.16 16.88
CA GLY A 85 -10.37 10.98 17.67
C GLY A 85 -9.99 9.77 16.79
N PRO A 86 -9.33 8.76 17.37
CA PRO A 86 -8.79 7.62 16.62
C PRO A 86 -9.89 6.71 16.05
N LEU A 87 -10.94 6.44 16.83
CA LEU A 87 -12.03 5.54 16.43
C LEU A 87 -12.90 6.14 15.31
N PRO A 88 -13.41 7.39 15.44
CA PRO A 88 -14.26 7.97 14.41
C PRO A 88 -13.48 8.24 13.12
N TRP A 89 -12.21 8.63 13.22
CA TRP A 89 -11.33 8.77 12.06
C TRP A 89 -11.14 7.44 11.32
N LEU A 90 -10.85 6.36 12.05
CA LEU A 90 -10.68 5.03 11.46
C LEU A 90 -11.95 4.57 10.75
N HIS A 91 -13.11 4.76 11.37
CA HIS A 91 -14.40 4.42 10.78
C HIS A 91 -14.65 5.21 9.47
N ALA A 92 -14.35 6.51 9.47
CA ALA A 92 -14.47 7.34 8.27
C ALA A 92 -13.53 6.90 7.14
N GLN A 93 -12.28 6.54 7.46
CA GLN A 93 -11.33 6.03 6.44
C GLN A 93 -11.76 4.68 5.89
N HIS A 94 -12.20 3.76 6.75
CA HIS A 94 -12.68 2.45 6.32
C HIS A 94 -13.91 2.58 5.42
N HIS A 95 -14.91 3.37 5.81
CA HIS A 95 -16.10 3.56 4.98
C HIS A 95 -15.77 4.23 3.64
N ARG A 96 -14.86 5.21 3.65
CA ARG A 96 -14.33 5.82 2.42
C ARG A 96 -13.65 4.78 1.53
N ALA A 97 -12.83 3.90 2.12
CA ALA A 97 -12.12 2.89 1.37
C ALA A 97 -13.08 1.91 0.69
N LEU A 98 -14.14 1.50 1.38
CA LEU A 98 -15.20 0.67 0.79
C LEU A 98 -15.90 1.38 -0.38
N ARG A 99 -16.28 2.65 -0.23
CA ARG A 99 -16.97 3.41 -1.30
C ARG A 99 -16.07 3.74 -2.49
N GLY A 100 -14.81 4.08 -2.23
CA GLY A 100 -13.81 4.40 -3.26
C GLY A 100 -13.23 3.17 -3.94
N GLY A 101 -13.55 1.97 -3.44
CA GLY A 101 -12.90 0.73 -3.82
C GLY A 101 -11.41 0.73 -3.47
N ASP A 102 -10.94 1.54 -2.53
CA ASP A 102 -9.54 1.58 -2.12
C ASP A 102 -9.13 0.26 -1.44
N THR A 103 -7.82 -0.01 -1.40
CA THR A 103 -7.32 -1.25 -0.80
C THR A 103 -7.07 -1.07 0.70
N ILE A 104 -7.61 -1.94 1.53
CA ILE A 104 -7.36 -1.97 2.97
C ILE A 104 -6.28 -3.02 3.22
N ILE A 105 -5.13 -2.58 3.76
CA ILE A 105 -3.97 -3.40 4.06
C ILE A 105 -3.95 -3.65 5.56
N ILE A 106 -3.98 -4.92 5.98
CA ILE A 106 -3.88 -5.32 7.40
C ILE A 106 -2.49 -5.90 7.63
N LEU A 107 -1.67 -5.20 8.42
CA LEU A 107 -0.33 -5.66 8.79
C LEU A 107 -0.41 -6.59 10.01
N LEU A 108 -0.04 -7.85 9.80
CA LEU A 108 0.05 -8.86 10.85
C LEU A 108 1.44 -8.88 11.45
N SER A 109 1.45 -8.44 12.70
CA SER A 109 2.55 -8.54 13.65
C SER A 109 2.14 -9.38 14.87
N PRO A 110 3.06 -9.70 15.80
CA PRO A 110 2.71 -10.47 17.00
C PRO A 110 1.55 -9.86 17.80
N ALA A 111 1.55 -8.54 18.03
CA ALA A 111 0.47 -7.88 18.76
C ALA A 111 -0.85 -7.89 17.97
N ALA A 112 -0.80 -7.74 16.65
CA ALA A 112 -1.97 -7.82 15.78
C ALA A 112 -2.60 -9.23 15.79
N VAL A 113 -1.76 -10.27 15.78
CA VAL A 113 -2.19 -11.68 15.86
C VAL A 113 -2.82 -11.99 17.21
N ALA A 114 -2.21 -11.52 18.31
CA ALA A 114 -2.80 -11.66 19.64
C ALA A 114 -4.18 -10.99 19.73
N ALA A 115 -4.33 -9.78 19.19
CA ALA A 115 -5.61 -9.08 19.12
C ALA A 115 -6.64 -9.79 18.23
N ALA A 116 -6.21 -10.38 17.11
CA ALA A 116 -7.09 -11.16 16.24
C ALA A 116 -7.54 -12.48 16.89
N HIS A 117 -6.67 -13.14 17.66
CA HIS A 117 -7.06 -14.33 18.42
C HIS A 117 -8.09 -14.04 19.51
N GLN A 118 -8.01 -12.87 20.15
CA GLN A 118 -9.05 -12.43 21.11
C GLN A 118 -10.40 -12.20 20.43
N TRP A 119 -10.41 -11.87 19.13
CA TRP A 119 -11.63 -11.75 18.35
C TRP A 119 -12.25 -13.11 18.02
N ASP A 120 -11.40 -14.12 17.78
CA ASP A 120 -11.83 -15.49 17.50
C ASP A 120 -12.20 -16.27 18.77
N ALA A 121 -11.63 -15.90 19.92
CA ALA A 121 -11.91 -16.52 21.20
C ALA A 121 -13.27 -16.05 21.74
N ASP A 122 -14.09 -16.99 22.22
CA ASP A 122 -15.21 -16.63 23.09
C ASP A 122 -14.64 -15.97 24.35
N PRO A 123 -15.19 -14.82 24.80
CA PRO A 123 -14.71 -14.15 26.00
C PRO A 123 -14.99 -15.03 27.22
N SER A 124 -13.99 -15.83 27.62
CA SER A 124 -14.05 -16.60 28.86
C SER A 124 -13.83 -15.64 30.04
N PRO A 125 -14.66 -15.66 31.09
CA PRO A 125 -14.64 -14.67 32.19
C PRO A 125 -13.41 -14.73 33.12
N GLY A 126 -12.30 -15.33 32.68
CA GLY A 126 -11.05 -15.45 33.45
C GLY A 126 -9.77 -15.05 32.73
N ASP A 127 -9.81 -14.77 31.42
CA ASP A 127 -8.61 -14.44 30.64
C ASP A 127 -8.35 -12.93 30.68
N VAL A 128 -7.54 -12.49 31.64
CA VAL A 128 -6.99 -11.14 31.64
C VAL A 128 -5.95 -11.07 30.52
N PRO A 129 -6.12 -10.23 29.49
CA PRO A 129 -5.16 -10.12 28.41
C PRO A 129 -3.80 -9.63 28.94
N THR A 130 -2.76 -10.46 28.86
CA THR A 130 -1.37 -10.08 29.23
C THR A 130 -0.82 -8.96 28.35
N ALA A 131 -1.38 -8.77 27.15
CA ALA A 131 -1.10 -7.64 26.27
C ALA A 131 -2.32 -6.72 26.25
N ALA A 132 -2.14 -5.46 26.64
CA ALA A 132 -3.17 -4.44 26.47
C ALA A 132 -3.65 -4.45 25.00
N PRO A 133 -4.95 -4.67 24.73
CA PRO A 133 -5.46 -4.69 23.38
C PRO A 133 -5.05 -3.41 22.67
N CYS A 134 -4.47 -3.51 21.49
CA CYS A 134 -4.32 -2.33 20.63
C CYS A 134 -5.73 -1.90 20.22
N GLU A 135 -6.36 -1.01 20.99
CA GLU A 135 -7.75 -0.59 20.80
C GLU A 135 -8.03 -0.17 19.35
N ALA A 136 -7.07 0.50 18.71
CA ALA A 136 -7.16 0.88 17.31
C ALA A 136 -7.20 -0.31 16.33
N PHE A 137 -6.44 -1.37 16.60
CA PHE A 137 -6.46 -2.58 15.78
C PHE A 137 -7.73 -3.40 16.00
N ALA A 138 -8.17 -3.53 17.27
CA ALA A 138 -9.44 -4.17 17.60
C ALA A 138 -10.61 -3.44 16.94
N ALA A 139 -10.63 -2.10 16.99
CA ALA A 139 -11.63 -1.29 16.30
C ALA A 139 -11.59 -1.46 14.77
N ALA A 140 -10.39 -1.64 14.20
CA ALA A 140 -10.24 -1.91 12.78
C ALA A 140 -10.82 -3.28 12.41
N LEU A 141 -10.62 -4.31 13.25
CA LEU A 141 -11.26 -5.62 13.09
C LEU A 141 -12.78 -5.49 13.15
N SER A 142 -13.34 -4.75 14.12
CA SER A 142 -14.79 -4.51 14.21
C SER A 142 -15.39 -3.95 12.91
N CYS A 143 -14.63 -3.11 12.19
CA CYS A 143 -15.06 -2.58 10.90
C CYS A 143 -14.79 -3.56 9.74
N ALA A 144 -13.67 -4.28 9.77
CA ALA A 144 -13.21 -5.11 8.65
C ALA A 144 -13.91 -6.46 8.58
N VAL A 145 -14.14 -7.14 9.71
CA VAL A 145 -14.66 -8.52 9.74
C VAL A 145 -16.04 -8.65 9.09
N PRO A 146 -17.02 -7.77 9.35
CA PRO A 146 -18.33 -7.86 8.69
C PRO A 146 -18.23 -7.62 7.17
N ALA A 147 -17.37 -6.68 6.76
CA ALA A 147 -17.16 -6.37 5.34
C ALA A 147 -16.44 -7.51 4.60
N LEU A 148 -15.45 -8.13 5.24
CA LEU A 148 -14.76 -9.33 4.76
C LEU A 148 -15.72 -10.51 4.58
N ALA A 149 -16.55 -10.78 5.58
CA ALA A 149 -17.55 -11.85 5.53
C ALA A 149 -18.58 -11.63 4.40
N ALA A 150 -18.94 -10.37 4.14
CA ALA A 150 -19.81 -10.00 3.02
C ALA A 150 -19.10 -9.98 1.66
N GLY A 151 -17.79 -10.23 1.59
CA GLY A 151 -17.00 -10.11 0.36
C GLY A 151 -16.95 -8.69 -0.20
N ASN A 152 -17.18 -7.68 0.63
CA ASN A 152 -17.22 -6.27 0.24
C ASN A 152 -15.87 -5.60 0.48
N GLY A 153 -15.42 -4.74 -0.44
CA GLY A 153 -14.14 -4.06 -0.32
C GLY A 153 -12.94 -4.90 -0.78
N ARG A 154 -11.77 -4.27 -0.83
CA ARG A 154 -10.52 -4.93 -1.23
C ARG A 154 -9.58 -5.02 -0.05
N TYR A 155 -9.52 -6.18 0.58
CA TYR A 155 -8.63 -6.44 1.70
C TYR A 155 -7.38 -7.19 1.25
N VAL A 156 -6.24 -6.82 1.83
CA VAL A 156 -4.95 -7.50 1.64
C VAL A 156 -4.30 -7.65 3.01
N VAL A 157 -3.84 -8.85 3.33
CA VAL A 157 -3.15 -9.14 4.59
C VAL A 157 -1.65 -9.22 4.33
N ALA A 158 -0.87 -8.45 5.07
CA ALA A 158 0.59 -8.44 4.99
C ALA A 158 1.16 -9.09 6.26
N ARG A 159 1.76 -10.27 6.15
CA ARG A 159 2.33 -11.04 7.26
C ARG A 159 3.83 -10.80 7.38
N LEU A 160 4.30 -10.39 8.56
CA LEU A 160 5.75 -10.35 8.83
C LEU A 160 6.28 -11.77 8.98
N GLU A 161 7.02 -12.25 7.98
CA GLU A 161 7.49 -13.65 7.91
C GLU A 161 8.37 -14.03 9.10
N ALA A 162 9.26 -13.12 9.51
CA ALA A 162 10.18 -13.32 10.63
C ALA A 162 9.48 -13.50 11.98
N VAL A 163 8.23 -13.06 12.11
CA VAL A 163 7.60 -12.86 13.43
C VAL A 163 6.22 -13.52 13.57
N VAL A 164 5.52 -13.76 12.46
CA VAL A 164 4.17 -14.33 12.47
C VAL A 164 4.12 -15.55 11.57
N PRO A 165 3.91 -16.78 12.10
CA PRO A 165 3.87 -17.99 11.29
C PRO A 165 2.51 -18.25 10.61
N VAL A 166 1.39 -17.81 11.21
CA VAL A 166 0.03 -18.20 10.77
C VAL A 166 -0.91 -17.00 10.67
N VAL A 167 -1.79 -17.02 9.67
CA VAL A 167 -2.86 -16.02 9.50
C VAL A 167 -4.07 -16.40 10.37
N PRO A 168 -4.56 -15.47 11.23
CA PRO A 168 -5.75 -15.69 12.05
C PRO A 168 -6.99 -16.08 11.23
N PRO A 169 -7.82 -17.02 11.71
CA PRO A 169 -9.07 -17.45 11.05
C PRO A 169 -9.92 -16.31 10.51
N VAL A 170 -10.15 -15.27 11.32
CA VAL A 170 -10.99 -14.12 10.98
C VAL A 170 -10.53 -13.35 9.73
N LEU A 171 -9.25 -13.46 9.35
CA LEU A 171 -8.65 -12.75 8.23
C LEU A 171 -8.40 -13.63 7.00
N ARG A 172 -8.70 -14.94 7.07
CA ARG A 172 -8.43 -15.89 5.96
C ARG A 172 -9.26 -15.64 4.71
N ALA A 173 -10.37 -14.90 4.83
CA ALA A 173 -11.16 -14.49 3.68
C ALA A 173 -10.40 -13.53 2.75
N ALA A 174 -9.34 -12.88 3.24
CA ALA A 174 -8.50 -11.99 2.44
C ALA A 174 -7.20 -12.69 1.98
N PRO A 175 -6.66 -12.32 0.80
CA PRO A 175 -5.35 -12.80 0.36
C PRO A 175 -4.25 -12.32 1.31
N ALA A 176 -3.42 -13.25 1.77
CA ALA A 176 -2.31 -13.00 2.68
C ALA A 176 -0.96 -13.20 1.99
N PHE A 177 -0.05 -12.25 2.19
CA PHE A 177 1.29 -12.23 1.60
C PHE A 177 2.35 -12.21 2.70
N ALA A 178 3.37 -13.04 2.57
CA ALA A 178 4.51 -13.06 3.48
C ALA A 178 5.50 -11.96 3.06
N LEU A 179 5.77 -10.99 3.94
CA LEU A 179 6.77 -9.95 3.69
C LEU A 179 8.02 -10.25 4.54
N PRO A 180 9.22 -10.12 3.96
CA PRO A 180 9.54 -9.52 2.65
C PRO A 180 9.52 -10.48 1.44
N SER A 181 9.43 -11.80 1.61
CA SER A 181 9.66 -12.78 0.53
C SER A 181 8.65 -12.74 -0.62
N ASP A 182 7.38 -12.41 -0.36
CA ASP A 182 6.29 -12.30 -1.34
C ASP A 182 5.87 -10.84 -1.60
N THR A 183 6.84 -9.92 -1.54
CA THR A 183 6.62 -8.50 -1.87
C THR A 183 6.05 -8.33 -3.28
N GLY A 184 6.44 -9.20 -4.23
CA GLY A 184 5.92 -9.16 -5.59
C GLY A 184 4.44 -9.54 -5.69
N GLY A 185 3.98 -10.58 -4.97
CA GLY A 185 2.56 -10.91 -4.87
C GLY A 185 1.76 -9.78 -4.21
N PHE A 186 2.30 -9.23 -3.12
CA PHE A 186 1.69 -8.11 -2.41
C PHE A 186 1.48 -6.87 -3.30
N LEU A 187 2.53 -6.42 -4.00
CA LEU A 187 2.42 -5.26 -4.90
C LEU A 187 1.45 -5.52 -6.06
N ARG A 188 1.40 -6.75 -6.59
CA ARG A 188 0.42 -7.13 -7.62
C ARG A 188 -1.02 -7.08 -7.11
N ALA A 189 -1.26 -7.48 -5.86
CA ALA A 189 -2.58 -7.34 -5.22
C ALA A 189 -2.96 -5.87 -4.97
N LEU A 190 -1.98 -5.01 -4.70
CA LEU A 190 -2.18 -3.56 -4.64
C LEU A 190 -2.39 -2.94 -6.02
N ALA A 191 -1.86 -3.54 -7.10
CA ALA A 191 -2.11 -3.11 -8.47
C ALA A 191 -3.47 -3.59 -8.99
N ALA A 192 -3.94 -2.97 -10.07
CA ALA A 192 -5.06 -3.53 -10.82
C ALA A 192 -4.53 -4.66 -11.73
N PRO A 193 -5.36 -5.63 -12.15
CA PRO A 193 -4.92 -6.77 -12.96
C PRO A 193 -4.10 -6.41 -14.20
N ARG A 194 -4.30 -5.20 -14.75
CA ARG A 194 -3.61 -4.69 -15.95
C ARG A 194 -2.29 -3.96 -15.70
N ARG A 195 -1.84 -3.80 -14.45
CA ARG A 195 -0.63 -3.01 -14.09
C ARG A 195 0.44 -3.77 -13.30
N GLY A 196 0.24 -5.07 -13.03
CA GLY A 196 1.16 -5.88 -12.21
C GLY A 196 2.59 -5.94 -12.74
N GLN A 197 2.77 -5.98 -14.07
CA GLN A 197 4.09 -6.11 -14.71
C GLN A 197 5.00 -4.88 -14.54
N TRP A 198 4.43 -3.70 -14.26
CA TRP A 198 5.18 -2.44 -14.12
C TRP A 198 5.80 -2.27 -12.73
N LEU A 199 5.49 -3.19 -11.80
CA LEU A 199 5.95 -3.13 -10.42
C LEU A 199 7.23 -3.93 -10.16
N GLU A 200 7.62 -4.82 -11.08
CA GLU A 200 8.84 -5.64 -10.98
C GLU A 200 10.11 -4.84 -10.60
N PRO A 201 10.37 -3.65 -11.19
CA PRO A 201 11.56 -2.86 -10.83
C PRO A 201 11.55 -2.36 -9.38
N TYR A 202 10.37 -2.30 -8.75
CA TYR A 202 10.19 -1.79 -7.39
C TYR A 202 10.13 -2.89 -6.34
N VAL A 203 9.90 -4.14 -6.73
CA VAL A 203 9.79 -5.29 -5.81
C VAL A 203 11.04 -5.39 -4.94
N ALA A 204 12.22 -5.36 -5.55
CA ALA A 204 13.49 -5.48 -4.83
C ALA A 204 13.71 -4.31 -3.85
N ALA A 205 13.41 -3.07 -4.28
CA ALA A 205 13.57 -1.89 -3.44
C ALA A 205 12.62 -1.89 -2.24
N VAL A 206 11.36 -2.32 -2.43
CA VAL A 206 10.37 -2.44 -1.36
C VAL A 206 10.76 -3.58 -0.40
N ALA A 207 11.14 -4.75 -0.92
CA ALA A 207 11.55 -5.89 -0.11
C ALA A 207 12.77 -5.56 0.77
N GLU A 208 13.76 -4.87 0.20
CA GLU A 208 14.96 -4.43 0.90
C GLU A 208 14.65 -3.39 2.00
N GLY A 209 13.76 -2.43 1.71
CA GLY A 209 13.30 -1.48 2.73
C GLY A 209 12.57 -2.16 3.89
N LEU A 210 11.81 -3.21 3.60
CA LEU A 210 11.12 -4.02 4.61
C LEU A 210 12.09 -4.84 5.46
N ARG A 211 13.10 -5.50 4.87
CA ARG A 211 14.14 -6.25 5.61
C ARG A 211 14.82 -5.39 6.67
N ARG A 212 15.28 -4.20 6.27
CA ARG A 212 15.89 -3.23 7.20
C ARG A 212 14.95 -2.79 8.32
N ALA A 213 13.65 -2.70 8.03
CA ALA A 213 12.66 -2.31 9.03
C ALA A 213 12.37 -3.43 10.04
N VAL A 214 12.39 -4.68 9.58
CA VAL A 214 12.26 -5.88 10.43
C VAL A 214 13.54 -6.13 11.24
N GLY A 215 14.70 -5.68 10.75
CA GLY A 215 16.01 -5.88 11.39
C GLY A 215 16.78 -7.09 10.85
N GLU A 216 16.44 -7.51 9.62
CA GLU A 216 17.13 -8.54 8.84
C GLU A 216 18.23 -7.95 7.96
#